data_AF-A0AAV1ZCF2-F1
#
_entry.id   AF-A0AAV1ZCF2-F1
#
_cell.length_a   1.000
_cell.length_b   1.000
_cell.length_c   1.000
_cell.angle_alpha   90.00
_cell.angle_beta   90.00
_cell.angle_gamma   90.00
#
_symmetry.space_group_name_H-M   'P 1'
#
loop_
_entity.id
_entity.type
_entity.pdbx_description
1 polymer ?
#
loop_
_entity_poly.entity_id
_entity_poly.type
_entity_poly.pdbx_seq_one_letter_code
_entity_poly.pdbx_strand_id
1 'polypeptide(L)'
;MLVHEDETLWSFQVDHQLFSIAKLDLNDDGEEEVIACAWDGQTYMVNQRKQSVRFQFEHSVSAFAAGKYGVSPGNNMPALVYVTYNNRIYVYYDIMLPSFPIHSFLEKTEQHPEISALLPQFPIDKHGDKI
;
A
#
# COMPACT_ATOMS: atom_id res chain seq x y z
N MET A 1 -8.87 -2.30 13.36
CA MET A 1 -8.17 -2.48 14.64
C MET A 1 -7.70 -3.91 14.68
N LEU A 2 -6.39 -4.15 14.77
CA LEU A 2 -5.82 -5.46 15.01
C LEU A 2 -5.66 -5.62 16.52
N VAL A 3 -6.24 -6.69 17.07
CA VAL A 3 -6.21 -7.00 18.51
C VAL A 3 -5.65 -8.40 18.68
N HIS A 4 -4.75 -8.58 19.63
CA HIS A 4 -4.24 -9.88 20.05
C HIS A 4 -4.27 -9.93 21.58
N GLU A 5 -4.94 -10.94 22.15
CA GLU A 5 -5.05 -11.13 23.62
C GLU A 5 -5.44 -9.84 24.37
N ASP A 6 -6.50 -9.17 23.89
CA ASP A 6 -7.01 -7.88 24.39
C ASP A 6 -6.06 -6.66 24.23
N GLU A 7 -4.88 -6.84 23.65
CA GLU A 7 -3.98 -5.75 23.27
C GLU A 7 -4.27 -5.28 21.84
N THR A 8 -4.52 -3.98 21.68
CA THR A 8 -4.62 -3.38 20.35
C THR A 8 -3.22 -3.23 19.75
N LEU A 9 -2.84 -4.16 18.88
CA LEU A 9 -1.60 -4.08 18.11
C LEU A 9 -1.57 -2.81 17.24
N TRP A 10 -2.69 -2.51 16.54
CA TRP A 10 -2.84 -1.27 15.80
C TRP A 10 -4.27 -0.88 15.42
N SER A 11 -4.49 0.41 15.19
CA SER A 11 -5.68 0.94 14.52
C SER A 11 -5.25 1.94 13.45
N PHE A 12 -6.00 2.00 12.35
CA PHE A 12 -5.75 2.92 11.26
C PHE A 12 -7.08 3.61 10.96
N GLN A 13 -7.16 4.89 11.32
CA GLN A 13 -8.35 5.69 11.11
C GLN A 13 -8.25 6.39 9.75
N VAL A 14 -9.34 6.35 9.01
CA VAL A 14 -9.49 7.08 7.74
C VAL A 14 -10.66 8.03 7.82
N ASP A 15 -10.62 9.03 6.95
CA ASP A 15 -11.59 10.11 6.81
C ASP A 15 -12.60 9.87 5.67
N HIS A 16 -12.49 8.73 4.98
CA HIS A 16 -13.35 8.35 3.85
C HIS A 16 -14.28 7.20 4.24
N GLN A 17 -15.45 7.14 3.60
CA GLN A 17 -16.44 6.08 3.86
C GLN A 17 -16.04 4.79 3.15
N LEU A 18 -15.32 3.92 3.85
CA LEU A 18 -14.97 2.58 3.39
C LEU A 18 -16.23 1.71 3.21
N PHE A 19 -16.25 0.91 2.15
CA PHE A 19 -17.37 0.01 1.87
C PHE A 19 -16.95 -1.40 1.45
N SER A 20 -15.70 -1.56 0.99
CA SER A 20 -15.16 -2.85 0.56
C SER A 20 -13.76 -3.05 1.12
N ILE A 21 -13.43 -4.30 1.39
CA ILE A 21 -12.13 -4.73 1.89
C ILE A 21 -11.67 -5.98 1.13
N ALA A 22 -10.37 -6.11 0.92
CA ALA A 22 -9.71 -7.28 0.36
C ALA A 22 -8.34 -7.48 0.99
N LYS A 23 -7.76 -8.66 0.79
CA LYS A 23 -6.37 -8.97 1.15
C LYS A 23 -5.63 -9.40 -0.11
N LEU A 24 -4.42 -8.90 -0.32
CA LEU A 24 -3.62 -9.21 -1.49
C LEU A 24 -2.16 -8.85 -1.20
N ASP A 25 -1.25 -9.76 -1.52
CA ASP A 25 0.18 -9.48 -1.58
C ASP A 25 0.45 -8.61 -2.81
N LEU A 26 0.88 -7.36 -2.57
CA LEU A 26 1.10 -6.34 -3.58
C LEU A 26 2.58 -6.07 -3.86
N ASN A 27 3.51 -6.67 -3.12
CA ASN A 27 4.95 -6.41 -3.23
C ASN A 27 5.79 -7.70 -3.43
N ASP A 28 5.12 -8.87 -3.50
CA ASP A 28 5.71 -10.21 -3.66
C ASP A 28 6.66 -10.60 -2.51
N ASP A 29 6.43 -10.06 -1.31
CA ASP A 29 7.17 -10.43 -0.10
C ASP A 29 6.56 -11.62 0.66
N GLY A 30 5.41 -12.12 0.20
CA GLY A 30 4.69 -13.25 0.77
C GLY A 30 3.73 -12.90 1.90
N GLU A 31 3.71 -11.65 2.37
CA GLU A 31 2.72 -11.13 3.32
C GLU A 31 1.57 -10.46 2.55
N GLU A 32 0.33 -10.63 3.02
CA GLU A 32 -0.82 -9.98 2.40
C GLU A 32 -1.07 -8.60 3.04
N GLU A 33 -1.27 -7.57 2.21
CA GLU A 33 -1.74 -6.28 2.69
C GLU A 33 -3.27 -6.18 2.71
N VAL A 34 -3.78 -5.36 3.63
CA VAL A 34 -5.20 -5.01 3.71
C VAL A 34 -5.49 -3.89 2.71
N ILE A 35 -6.36 -4.16 1.76
CA ILE A 35 -6.85 -3.18 0.78
C ILE A 35 -8.27 -2.77 1.18
N ALA A 36 -8.50 -1.48 1.41
CA ALA A 36 -9.80 -0.94 1.75
C ALA A 36 -10.20 0.15 0.76
N CYS A 37 -11.37 0.01 0.12
CA CYS A 37 -11.87 0.95 -0.88
C CYS A 37 -13.05 1.75 -0.31
N ALA A 38 -13.03 3.06 -0.56
CA ALA A 38 -14.09 4.00 -0.24
C ALA A 38 -15.00 4.30 -1.44
N TRP A 39 -16.23 4.74 -1.15
CA TRP A 39 -17.24 5.06 -2.17
C TRP A 39 -16.80 6.14 -3.17
N ASP A 40 -15.89 7.01 -2.78
CA ASP A 40 -15.35 8.12 -3.59
C ASP A 40 -14.10 7.73 -4.41
N GLY A 41 -13.72 6.45 -4.41
CA GLY A 41 -12.58 5.96 -5.18
C GLY A 41 -11.25 6.03 -4.43
N GLN A 42 -11.21 6.49 -3.18
CA GLN A 42 -10.01 6.39 -2.37
C GLN A 42 -9.78 4.93 -1.92
N THR A 43 -8.64 4.36 -2.31
CA THR A 43 -8.22 3.01 -1.91
C THR A 43 -6.97 3.08 -1.03
N TYR A 44 -7.06 2.47 0.14
CA TYR A 44 -5.99 2.35 1.12
C TYR A 44 -5.41 0.95 1.05
N MET A 45 -4.09 0.83 1.05
CA MET A 45 -3.38 -0.43 1.14
C MET A 45 -2.50 -0.35 2.38
N VAL A 46 -2.67 -1.24 3.34
CA VAL A 46 -2.04 -1.15 4.65
C VAL A 46 -1.41 -2.48 5.00
N ASN A 47 -0.11 -2.47 5.30
CA ASN A 47 0.60 -3.67 5.75
C ASN A 47 0.53 -3.84 7.27
N GLN A 48 1.00 -4.99 7.77
CA GLN A 48 1.01 -5.30 9.21
C GLN A 48 1.90 -4.34 10.04
N ARG A 49 2.85 -3.66 9.39
CA ARG A 49 3.75 -2.65 10.00
C ARG A 49 3.14 -1.25 10.04
N LYS A 50 1.83 -1.12 9.77
CA LYS A 50 1.07 0.15 9.74
C LYS A 50 1.54 1.12 8.65
N GLN A 51 2.29 0.64 7.67
CA GLN A 51 2.68 1.43 6.50
C GLN A 51 1.53 1.40 5.51
N SER A 52 1.23 2.55 4.91
CA SER A 52 0.09 2.67 4.01
C SER A 52 0.45 3.34 2.70
N VAL A 53 -0.08 2.80 1.62
CA VAL A 53 -0.14 3.46 0.32
C VAL A 53 -1.60 3.85 0.06
N ARG A 54 -1.79 5.00 -0.58
CA ARG A 54 -3.10 5.47 -1.04
C ARG A 54 -3.12 5.59 -2.54
N PHE A 55 -4.19 5.11 -3.15
CA PHE A 55 -4.48 5.29 -4.56
C PHE A 55 -5.82 5.99 -4.71
N GLN A 56 -5.90 7.00 -5.59
CA GLN A 56 -7.14 7.68 -5.91
C GLN A 56 -7.63 7.22 -7.28
N PHE A 57 -8.79 6.58 -7.29
CA PHE A 57 -9.55 6.35 -8.51
C PHE A 57 -10.51 7.53 -8.74
N GLU A 58 -10.58 8.05 -9.97
CA GLU A 58 -11.26 9.33 -10.26
C GLU A 58 -12.80 9.28 -10.24
N HIS A 59 -13.40 8.11 -10.01
CA HIS A 59 -14.84 7.93 -10.06
C HIS A 59 -15.38 7.29 -8.79
N SER A 60 -16.62 7.61 -8.45
CA SER A 60 -17.35 6.91 -7.39
C SER A 60 -17.54 5.44 -7.72
N VAL A 61 -17.28 4.59 -6.73
CA VAL A 61 -17.19 3.13 -6.88
C VAL A 61 -18.46 2.51 -6.34
N SER A 62 -19.17 1.72 -7.13
CA SER A 62 -20.35 0.97 -6.70
C SER A 62 -20.02 -0.46 -6.25
N ALA A 63 -18.93 -1.04 -6.76
CA ALA A 63 -18.40 -2.33 -6.31
C ALA A 63 -16.88 -2.37 -6.53
N PHE A 64 -16.18 -3.07 -5.65
CA PHE A 64 -14.73 -3.20 -5.69
C PHE A 64 -14.33 -4.66 -5.47
N ALA A 65 -13.30 -5.11 -6.19
CA ALA A 65 -12.64 -6.38 -5.92
C ALA A 65 -11.13 -6.22 -6.09
N ALA A 66 -10.36 -6.98 -5.31
CA ALA A 66 -8.93 -7.13 -5.49
C ALA A 66 -8.58 -8.61 -5.44
N GLY A 67 -7.61 -9.02 -6.24
CA GLY A 67 -7.19 -10.42 -6.30
C GLY A 67 -6.11 -10.65 -7.36
N LYS A 68 -5.67 -11.90 -7.48
CA LYS A 68 -4.78 -12.30 -8.59
C LYS A 68 -5.62 -12.73 -9.79
N TYR A 69 -5.52 -12.00 -10.89
CA TYR A 69 -6.24 -12.28 -12.13
C TYR A 69 -5.25 -12.63 -13.24
N GLY A 70 -5.57 -13.69 -13.98
CA GLY A 70 -4.78 -14.11 -15.12
C GLY A 70 -5.24 -13.44 -16.40
N VAL A 71 -4.37 -12.65 -17.03
CA VAL A 71 -4.57 -12.23 -18.44
C VAL A 71 -4.16 -13.37 -19.39
N SER A 72 -3.26 -14.25 -18.92
CA SER A 72 -2.80 -15.46 -19.61
C SER A 72 -2.90 -16.67 -18.68
N PRO A 73 -3.15 -17.88 -19.20
CA PRO A 73 -3.17 -19.10 -18.40
C PRO A 73 -1.87 -19.27 -17.60
N GLY A 74 -2.00 -19.49 -16.29
CA GLY A 74 -0.86 -19.74 -15.40
C GLY A 74 -0.11 -18.49 -14.92
N ASN A 75 -0.49 -17.29 -15.37
CA ASN A 75 0.13 -16.04 -14.91
C ASN A 75 -0.92 -15.12 -14.27
N ASN A 76 -1.20 -15.35 -12.98
CA ASN A 76 -2.14 -14.54 -12.22
C ASN A 76 -1.40 -13.41 -11.51
N MET A 77 -1.64 -12.17 -11.93
CA MET A 77 -1.02 -10.98 -11.37
C MET A 77 -1.99 -10.24 -10.45
N PRO A 78 -1.52 -9.55 -9.41
CA PRO A 78 -2.37 -8.70 -8.58
C PRO A 78 -3.10 -7.66 -9.43
N ALA A 79 -4.40 -7.51 -9.20
CA ALA A 79 -5.23 -6.54 -9.89
C ALA A 79 -6.30 -5.94 -8.97
N LEU A 80 -6.72 -4.73 -9.30
CA LEU A 80 -7.84 -4.02 -8.68
C LEU A 80 -8.92 -3.82 -9.74
N VAL A 81 -10.15 -4.17 -9.37
CA VAL A 81 -11.32 -4.05 -10.22
C VAL A 81 -12.28 -3.06 -9.58
N TYR A 82 -12.54 -1.97 -10.28
CA TYR A 82 -13.48 -0.94 -9.88
C TYR A 82 -14.70 -0.98 -10.78
N VAL A 83 -15.89 -1.07 -10.19
CA VAL A 83 -17.16 -0.88 -10.88
C VAL A 83 -17.72 0.47 -10.45
N THR A 84 -18.15 1.28 -11.40
CA THR A 84 -18.65 2.63 -11.16
C THR A 84 -20.17 2.72 -11.26
N TYR A 85 -20.75 3.76 -10.68
CA TYR A 85 -22.17 4.09 -10.81
C TYR A 85 -22.62 4.45 -12.24
N ASN A 86 -21.67 4.69 -13.17
CA ASN A 86 -21.95 4.89 -14.59
C ASN A 86 -21.78 3.60 -15.42
N ASN A 87 -21.90 2.43 -14.79
CA ASN A 87 -21.87 1.10 -15.42
C ASN A 87 -20.56 0.77 -16.15
N ARG A 88 -19.43 1.32 -15.71
CA ARG A 88 -18.12 0.99 -16.25
C ARG A 88 -17.34 0.10 -15.29
N ILE A 89 -16.53 -0.79 -15.86
CA ILE A 89 -15.62 -1.66 -15.13
C ILE A 89 -14.20 -1.26 -15.54
N TYR A 90 -13.37 -0.96 -14.55
CA TYR A 90 -11.96 -0.63 -14.72
C TYR A 90 -11.13 -1.72 -14.06
N VAL A 91 -10.14 -2.23 -14.78
CA VAL A 91 -9.21 -3.24 -14.28
C VAL A 91 -7.81 -2.65 -14.34
N TYR A 92 -7.22 -2.43 -13.17
CA TYR A 92 -5.81 -2.13 -13.03
C TYR A 92 -5.11 -3.47 -12.77
N TYR A 93 -4.36 -3.96 -13.76
CA TYR A 93 -3.68 -5.25 -13.71
C TYR A 93 -2.17 -5.04 -13.53
N ASP A 94 -1.47 -6.10 -13.12
CA ASP A 94 -0.01 -6.08 -12.91
C ASP A 94 0.40 -5.01 -11.90
N ILE A 95 -0.35 -4.95 -10.79
CA ILE A 95 -0.06 -4.01 -9.71
C ILE A 95 1.03 -4.61 -8.83
N MET A 96 2.21 -4.01 -8.89
CA MET A 96 3.33 -4.33 -8.03
C MET A 96 3.84 -3.05 -7.38
N LEU A 97 3.79 -3.00 -6.06
CA LEU A 97 4.37 -1.90 -5.30
C LEU A 97 5.86 -2.19 -5.06
N PRO A 98 6.75 -1.22 -5.33
CA PRO A 98 8.19 -1.44 -5.17
C PRO A 98 8.60 -1.67 -3.71
N SER A 99 7.89 -1.04 -2.77
CA SER A 99 7.96 -1.32 -1.34
C SER A 99 6.79 -0.67 -0.60
N PHE A 100 6.27 -1.33 0.43
CA PHE A 100 5.50 -0.65 1.49
C PHE A 100 6.37 0.12 2.48
N PRO A 101 7.58 -0.34 2.86
CA PRO A 101 8.43 0.48 3.69
C PRO A 101 8.95 1.68 2.92
N ILE A 102 8.47 2.86 3.34
CA ILE A 102 9.20 4.12 3.12
C ILE A 102 10.37 4.08 4.09
N HIS A 103 11.48 3.51 3.65
CA HIS A 103 12.72 3.69 4.38
C HIS A 103 13.15 5.14 4.24
N SER A 104 13.47 5.78 5.37
CA SER A 104 14.22 7.02 5.30
C SER A 104 15.52 6.76 4.52
N PHE A 105 16.01 7.78 3.80
CA PHE A 105 17.29 7.65 3.11
C PHE A 105 18.39 7.15 4.06
N LEU A 106 18.36 7.62 5.31
CA LEU A 106 19.25 7.21 6.39
C LEU A 106 19.17 5.71 6.68
N GLU A 107 17.99 5.14 6.88
CA GLU A 107 17.81 3.69 7.09
C GLU A 107 18.38 2.86 5.93
N LYS A 108 18.17 3.31 4.69
CA LYS A 108 18.73 2.62 3.51
C LYS A 108 20.24 2.73 3.46
N THR A 109 20.82 3.85 3.87
CA THR A 109 22.29 4.01 3.92
C THR A 109 22.95 3.20 5.02
N GLU A 110 22.26 2.92 6.14
CA GLU A 110 22.76 2.01 7.18
C GLU A 110 22.88 0.57 6.70
N GLN A 111 22.03 0.16 5.77
CA GLN A 111 22.07 -1.16 5.14
C GLN A 111 23.18 -1.31 4.09
N HIS A 112 23.78 -0.19 3.66
CA HIS A 112 24.80 -0.13 2.61
C HIS A 112 26.06 0.61 3.10
N PRO A 113 27.07 -0.10 3.64
CA PRO A 113 28.26 0.49 4.26
C PRO A 113 29.02 1.46 3.34
N GLU A 114 29.04 1.18 2.04
CA GLU A 114 29.66 2.00 0.99
C GLU A 114 29.01 3.38 0.86
N ILE A 115 27.68 3.46 1.04
CA ILE A 115 26.94 4.73 0.97
C ILE A 115 27.05 5.49 2.28
N SER A 116 27.04 4.77 3.42
CA SER A 116 27.22 5.35 4.75
C SER A 116 28.53 6.13 4.90
N ALA A 117 29.61 5.63 4.26
CA ALA A 117 30.91 6.29 4.24
C ALA A 117 30.94 7.61 3.46
N LEU A 118 30.01 7.83 2.52
CA LEU A 118 29.90 9.05 1.70
C LEU A 118 28.97 10.11 2.33
N LEU A 119 28.11 9.73 3.29
CA LEU A 119 27.19 10.65 3.97
C LEU A 119 27.86 11.91 4.54
N PRO A 120 29.07 11.86 5.15
CA PRO A 120 29.71 13.06 5.69
C PRO A 120 30.12 14.10 4.62
N GLN A 121 30.13 13.72 3.34
CA GLN A 121 30.50 14.61 2.23
C GLN A 121 29.33 15.47 1.74
N PHE A 122 28.11 15.19 2.21
CA PHE A 122 26.91 15.93 1.86
C PHE A 122 26.32 16.58 3.12
N PRO A 123 25.71 17.77 3.02
CA PRO A 123 25.07 18.46 4.14
C PRO A 123 23.70 17.80 4.45
N ILE A 124 23.71 16.53 4.79
CA ILE A 124 22.52 15.74 5.17
C ILE A 124 22.56 15.59 6.68
N ASP A 125 21.62 16.24 7.37
CA ASP A 125 21.49 16.09 8.81
C ASP A 125 20.98 14.68 9.14
N LYS A 126 21.71 13.96 10.01
CA LYS A 126 21.36 12.60 10.43
C LYS A 126 20.27 12.61 11.50
N HIS A 127 20.07 13.75 12.16
CA HIS A 127 19.01 13.96 13.12
C HIS A 127 17.96 14.85 12.45
N GLY A 128 16.77 14.31 12.20
CA GLY A 128 15.65 15.04 11.61
C GLY A 128 15.06 16.09 12.55
N ASP A 129 15.89 16.96 13.13
CA ASP A 129 15.44 18.09 13.94
C ASP A 129 15.13 19.28 13.03
N LYS A 130 13.83 19.41 12.76
CA LYS A 130 13.07 20.63 12.45
C LYS A 130 13.78 21.70 11.61
N ILE A 131 13.33 21.81 10.36
CA ILE A 131 13.23 23.11 9.67
C ILE A 131 11.92 23.78 10.10
#